data_AF-A0A2U2C7A5-F1
#
_entry.id   AF-A0A2U2C7A5-F1
#
_cell.length_a   1.000
_cell.length_b   1.000
_cell.length_c   1.000
_cell.angle_alpha   90.00
_cell.angle_beta   90.00
_cell.angle_gamma   90.00
#
_symmetry.space_group_name_H-M   'P 1'
#
loop_
_entity.id
_entity.type
_entity.pdbx_description
1 polymer ?
#
loop_
_entity_poly.entity_id
_entity_poly.type
_entity_poly.pdbx_seq_one_letter_code
_entity_poly.pdbx_strand_id
1 'polypeptide(L)'
;MNKYLVAAAAGILGGAVLSTQVAAPLLAQEQDANQSVYEQLDLFGDVFERIRAQYVNEADTGQLIEAAINGMLNSLDPHSSYLPPDDYEDMRVQTRGAFGGLGIEITQQDGYVRVITPIDETPAADAGVQPGDLLTHVDGVSLLGLTLPEAVDLMRGPVGSEIVVTILREGVSEPFDLSIIRDTIRIQAVRSRVEGNIVVLRVTTFNEQTYDNLEAELQQGIEELGGIDQLQGIVLDLRNNPGGLLMQAIRVSDAFLEQGEVVSTRGRDEAEGERYNATPGDLIEGRPMVVLINGGSASASEIVAGALQDHRRAVVVGERSFGKGSVQSLIPLRGDGAMRLTTALYYTPSGRSIQALGVAPDIVVHQPQRHDAAIAPEEDGAVPRPLRSESTLRGALSNTNITDDERRQMEEEERAAEEVAQLRDEDYQLAYALDILRGLSAMNDN
;
A
#
# COMPACT_ATOMS: atom_id res chain seq x y z
N MET A 1 -61.29 -4.71 50.43
CA MET A 1 -60.18 -3.74 50.43
C MET A 1 -58.82 -4.33 50.84
N ASN A 2 -58.77 -5.41 51.64
CA ASN A 2 -57.47 -5.92 52.18
C ASN A 2 -56.56 -6.69 51.20
N LYS A 3 -57.08 -7.33 50.15
CA LYS A 3 -56.24 -8.19 49.28
C LYS A 3 -55.30 -7.40 48.35
N TYR A 4 -55.75 -6.25 47.85
CA TYR A 4 -54.94 -5.39 46.98
C TYR A 4 -53.84 -4.64 47.74
N LEU A 5 -54.10 -4.26 49.00
CA LEU A 5 -53.08 -3.65 49.86
C LEU A 5 -51.96 -4.63 50.22
N VAL A 6 -52.30 -5.90 50.48
CA VAL A 6 -51.30 -6.94 50.75
C VAL A 6 -50.47 -7.25 49.51
N ALA A 7 -51.09 -7.31 48.33
CA ALA A 7 -50.36 -7.52 47.06
C ALA A 7 -49.43 -6.34 46.73
N ALA A 8 -49.86 -5.09 46.95
CA ALA A 8 -49.03 -3.92 46.76
C ALA A 8 -47.84 -3.88 47.73
N ALA A 9 -48.08 -4.19 49.01
CA ALA A 9 -47.01 -4.26 50.01
C ALA A 9 -46.00 -5.38 49.70
N ALA A 10 -46.48 -6.56 49.27
CA ALA A 10 -45.62 -7.66 48.85
C ALA A 10 -44.83 -7.34 47.58
N GLY A 11 -45.42 -6.62 46.62
CA GLY A 11 -44.74 -6.16 45.41
C GLY A 11 -43.65 -5.13 45.68
N ILE A 12 -43.89 -4.18 46.58
CA ILE A 12 -42.89 -3.18 47.00
C ILE A 12 -41.74 -3.84 47.77
N LEU A 13 -42.06 -4.75 48.71
CA LEU A 13 -41.05 -5.50 49.45
C LEU A 13 -40.24 -6.43 48.53
N GLY A 14 -40.91 -7.13 47.62
CA GLY A 14 -40.26 -7.98 46.62
C GLY A 14 -39.37 -7.18 45.68
N GLY A 15 -39.83 -6.00 45.22
CA GLY A 15 -39.05 -5.09 44.39
C GLY A 15 -37.83 -4.50 45.11
N ALA A 16 -37.97 -4.14 46.39
CA ALA A 16 -36.85 -3.65 47.21
C ALA A 16 -35.82 -4.74 47.53
N VAL A 17 -36.26 -5.99 47.72
CA VAL A 17 -35.36 -7.13 47.91
C VAL A 17 -34.65 -7.50 46.61
N LEU A 18 -35.35 -7.48 45.47
CA LEU A 18 -34.73 -7.72 44.16
C LEU A 18 -33.75 -6.62 43.77
N SER A 19 -34.06 -5.35 44.03
CA SER A 19 -33.13 -4.25 43.75
C SER A 19 -31.88 -4.31 44.65
N THR A 20 -32.03 -4.65 45.93
CA THR A 20 -30.87 -4.80 46.83
C THR A 20 -30.03 -6.04 46.55
N GLN A 21 -30.64 -7.16 46.13
CA GLN A 21 -29.91 -8.39 45.83
C GLN A 21 -29.26 -8.41 44.45
N VAL A 22 -29.74 -7.59 43.50
CA VAL A 22 -29.22 -7.58 42.11
C VAL A 22 -28.48 -6.27 41.81
N ALA A 23 -29.03 -5.11 42.14
CA ALA A 23 -28.39 -3.84 41.83
C ALA A 23 -27.25 -3.50 42.80
N ALA A 24 -27.33 -3.88 44.09
CA ALA A 24 -26.25 -3.57 45.03
C ALA A 24 -24.95 -4.36 44.74
N PRO A 25 -24.97 -5.66 44.36
CA PRO A 25 -23.77 -6.35 43.93
C PRO A 25 -23.18 -5.82 42.62
N LEU A 26 -24.03 -5.41 41.67
CA LEU A 26 -23.59 -4.78 40.41
C LEU A 26 -22.89 -3.44 40.68
N LEU A 27 -23.49 -2.58 41.52
CA LEU A 27 -22.90 -1.31 41.92
C LEU A 27 -21.63 -1.48 42.75
N ALA A 28 -21.57 -2.50 43.62
CA ALA A 28 -20.38 -2.82 44.40
C ALA A 28 -19.25 -3.36 43.51
N GLN A 29 -19.55 -4.22 42.54
CA GLN A 29 -18.58 -4.75 41.58
C GLN A 29 -17.99 -3.65 40.68
N GLU A 30 -18.82 -2.68 40.26
CA GLU A 30 -18.38 -1.51 39.49
C GLU A 30 -17.54 -0.54 40.35
N GLN A 31 -17.87 -0.38 41.64
CA GLN A 31 -17.07 0.39 42.60
C GLN A 31 -15.71 -0.26 42.90
N ASP A 32 -15.66 -1.57 43.14
CA ASP A 32 -14.43 -2.31 43.42
C ASP A 32 -13.48 -2.29 42.21
N ALA A 33 -14.01 -2.45 40.98
CA ALA A 33 -13.23 -2.35 39.75
C ALA A 33 -12.62 -0.95 39.58
N ASN A 34 -13.39 0.10 39.85
CA ASN A 34 -12.90 1.48 39.77
C ASN A 34 -11.83 1.78 40.85
N GLN A 35 -12.01 1.32 42.10
CA GLN A 35 -10.99 1.47 43.14
C GLN A 35 -9.68 0.80 42.74
N SER A 36 -9.74 -0.40 42.16
CA SER A 36 -8.56 -1.12 41.68
C SER A 36 -7.79 -0.37 40.57
N VAL A 37 -8.48 0.35 39.68
CA VAL A 37 -7.83 1.16 38.64
C VAL A 37 -7.10 2.35 39.23
N TYR A 38 -7.70 3.07 40.18
CA TYR A 38 -7.02 4.20 40.84
C TYR A 38 -5.78 3.77 41.61
N GLU A 39 -5.82 2.63 42.31
CA GLU A 39 -4.63 2.05 42.97
C GLU A 39 -3.50 1.73 41.98
N GLN A 40 -3.83 1.28 40.77
CA GLN A 40 -2.84 1.02 39.72
C GLN A 40 -2.24 2.31 39.15
N LEU A 41 -3.05 3.37 39.02
CA LEU A 41 -2.56 4.69 38.61
C LEU A 41 -1.65 5.32 39.66
N ASP A 42 -1.96 5.14 40.95
CA ASP A 42 -1.09 5.57 42.05
C ASP A 42 0.25 4.82 42.01
N LEU A 43 0.22 3.49 41.82
CA LEU A 43 1.43 2.69 41.64
C LEU A 43 2.26 3.17 40.44
N PHE A 44 1.62 3.47 39.31
CA PHE A 44 2.30 4.01 38.13
C PHE A 44 3.00 5.34 38.43
N GLY A 45 2.28 6.26 39.10
CA GLY A 45 2.84 7.55 39.54
C GLY A 45 4.02 7.38 40.50
N ASP A 46 3.90 6.50 41.48
CA ASP A 46 4.95 6.19 42.45
C ASP A 46 6.23 5.65 41.78
N VAL A 47 6.08 4.78 40.79
CA VAL A 47 7.22 4.24 40.02
C VAL A 47 7.87 5.34 39.17
N PHE A 48 7.06 6.14 38.47
CA PHE A 48 7.56 7.25 37.66
C PHE A 48 8.36 8.26 38.50
N GLU A 49 7.84 8.65 39.67
CA GLU A 49 8.49 9.58 40.59
C GLU A 49 9.81 9.02 41.16
N ARG A 50 9.84 7.72 41.48
CA ARG A 50 11.08 7.05 41.91
C ARG A 50 12.15 7.05 40.83
N ILE A 51 11.79 6.79 39.57
CA ILE A 51 12.72 6.85 38.45
C ILE A 51 13.28 8.27 38.33
N ARG A 52 12.42 9.30 38.28
CA ARG A 52 12.84 10.69 38.16
C ARG A 52 13.77 11.14 39.29
N ALA A 53 13.48 10.73 40.53
CA ALA A 53 14.21 11.21 41.72
C ALA A 53 15.45 10.38 42.09
N GLN A 54 15.50 9.10 41.69
CA GLN A 54 16.49 8.14 42.20
C GLN A 54 17.31 7.44 41.10
N TYR A 55 16.98 7.62 39.82
CA TYR A 55 17.80 7.08 38.75
C TYR A 55 19.19 7.76 38.73
N VAL A 56 20.21 6.99 38.39
CA VAL A 56 21.62 7.40 38.50
C VAL A 56 21.97 8.61 37.61
N ASN A 57 21.23 8.80 36.52
CA ASN A 57 21.37 9.91 35.58
C ASN A 57 20.06 10.69 35.53
N GLU A 58 20.11 11.95 35.10
CA GLU A 58 18.91 12.74 34.80
C GLU A 58 18.16 12.07 33.64
N ALA A 59 16.89 11.73 33.87
CA ALA A 59 16.03 11.10 32.88
C ALA A 59 15.15 12.15 32.21
N ASP A 60 15.03 12.07 30.88
CA ASP A 60 14.06 12.86 30.14
C ASP A 60 12.64 12.35 30.45
N THR A 61 11.87 13.14 31.19
CA THR A 61 10.51 12.77 31.59
C THR A 61 9.56 12.64 30.40
N GLY A 62 9.78 13.39 29.31
CA GLY A 62 8.97 13.29 28.10
C GLY A 62 9.15 11.92 27.46
N GLN A 63 10.41 11.52 27.24
CA GLN A 63 10.75 10.20 26.69
C GLN A 63 10.24 9.04 27.56
N LEU A 64 10.29 9.18 28.89
CA LEU A 64 9.74 8.18 29.81
C LEU A 64 8.22 8.01 29.66
N ILE A 65 7.49 9.12 29.54
CA ILE A 65 6.02 9.10 29.35
C ILE A 65 5.69 8.48 27.99
N GLU A 66 6.37 8.90 26.92
CA GLU A 66 6.17 8.34 25.58
C GLU A 66 6.46 6.84 25.54
N ALA A 67 7.54 6.39 26.19
CA ALA A 67 7.86 4.97 26.31
C ALA A 67 6.78 4.19 27.07
N ALA A 68 6.20 4.77 28.13
CA ALA A 68 5.11 4.15 28.87
C ALA A 68 3.82 4.05 28.03
N ILE A 69 3.45 5.10 27.31
CA ILE A 69 2.28 5.10 26.41
C ILE A 69 2.47 4.05 25.30
N ASN A 70 3.63 4.04 24.65
CA ASN A 70 3.94 3.04 23.62
C ASN A 70 3.97 1.62 24.20
N GLY A 71 4.45 1.43 25.42
CA GLY A 71 4.40 0.14 26.12
C GLY A 71 2.96 -0.37 26.31
N MET A 72 2.03 0.51 26.70
CA MET A 72 0.61 0.16 26.81
C MET A 72 0.01 -0.19 25.45
N LEU A 73 0.26 0.61 24.41
CA LEU A 73 -0.34 0.39 23.08
C LEU A 73 0.20 -0.87 22.41
N ASN A 74 1.51 -1.10 22.46
CA ASN A 74 2.14 -2.30 21.91
C ASN A 74 1.70 -3.59 22.64
N SER A 75 1.21 -3.48 23.88
CA SER A 75 0.64 -4.63 24.60
C SER A 75 -0.71 -5.09 24.06
N LEU A 76 -1.41 -4.22 23.32
CA LEU A 76 -2.68 -4.54 22.67
C LEU A 76 -2.44 -5.31 21.36
N ASP A 77 -1.60 -4.75 20.49
CA ASP A 77 -1.24 -5.31 19.18
C ASP A 77 0.04 -4.62 18.64
N PRO A 78 0.71 -5.16 17.60
CA PRO A 78 1.93 -4.57 17.03
C PRO A 78 1.66 -3.38 16.08
N HIS A 79 0.46 -2.81 16.13
CA HIS A 79 -0.09 -1.89 15.13
C HIS A 79 -0.59 -0.58 15.75
N SER A 80 -0.86 -0.60 17.04
CA SER A 80 -1.27 0.50 17.88
C SER A 80 -0.03 1.18 18.46
N SER A 81 0.07 2.49 18.28
CA SER A 81 1.25 3.25 18.69
C SER A 81 0.90 4.71 18.94
N TYR A 82 1.68 5.37 19.80
CA TYR A 82 1.64 6.81 19.92
C TYR A 82 2.50 7.40 18.80
N LEU A 83 1.99 8.46 18.18
CA LEU A 83 2.66 9.25 17.16
C LEU A 83 2.94 10.62 17.78
N PRO A 84 4.20 10.90 18.14
CA PRO A 84 4.65 12.26 18.44
C PRO A 84 4.34 13.22 17.28
N PRO A 85 4.37 14.55 17.50
CA PRO A 85 4.02 15.54 16.48
C PRO A 85 4.74 15.36 15.14
N ASP A 86 6.06 15.12 15.17
CA ASP A 86 6.87 14.96 13.96
C ASP A 86 6.46 13.71 13.18
N ASP A 87 6.34 12.55 13.86
CA ASP A 87 5.87 11.30 13.27
C ASP A 87 4.43 11.42 12.72
N TYR A 88 3.58 12.19 13.40
CA TYR A 88 2.22 12.42 12.95
C TYR A 88 2.19 13.28 11.68
N GLU A 89 2.99 14.33 11.58
CA GLU A 89 3.11 15.13 10.36
C GLU A 89 3.71 14.33 9.19
N ASP A 90 4.74 13.53 9.43
CA ASP A 90 5.32 12.64 8.41
C ASP A 90 4.28 11.63 7.89
N MET A 91 3.49 11.05 8.80
CA MET A 91 2.40 10.16 8.41
C MET A 91 1.34 10.90 7.57
N ARG A 92 1.00 12.14 7.93
CA ARG A 92 0.04 12.96 7.16
C ARG A 92 0.56 13.27 5.77
N VAL A 93 1.85 13.57 5.62
CA VAL A 93 2.52 13.76 4.34
C VAL A 93 2.41 12.49 3.48
N GLN A 94 2.76 11.33 4.03
CA GLN A 94 2.63 10.05 3.31
C GLN A 94 1.19 9.77 2.89
N THR A 95 0.23 10.05 3.79
CA THR A 95 -1.20 9.82 3.55
C THR A 95 -1.75 10.71 2.44
N ARG A 96 -1.38 12.00 2.44
CA ARG A 96 -1.73 12.95 1.36
C ARG A 96 -1.10 12.57 0.03
N GLY A 97 0.00 11.82 0.04
CA GLY A 97 0.77 11.55 -1.16
C GLY A 97 1.42 12.80 -1.73
N ALA A 98 1.57 13.86 -0.92
CA ALA A 98 2.12 15.12 -1.38
C ALA A 98 2.84 15.86 -0.25
N PHE A 99 3.95 16.51 -0.58
CA PHE A 99 4.73 17.32 0.35
C PHE A 99 5.35 18.55 -0.31
N GLY A 100 5.67 19.55 0.50
CA GLY A 100 6.46 20.70 0.04
C GLY A 100 7.93 20.31 -0.09
N GLY A 101 8.48 20.42 -1.30
CA GLY A 101 9.85 20.03 -1.58
C GLY A 101 10.33 20.46 -2.95
N LEU A 102 11.42 19.83 -3.41
CA LEU A 102 12.12 20.20 -4.64
C LEU A 102 11.81 19.27 -5.81
N GLY A 103 11.44 18.01 -5.52
CA GLY A 103 11.19 16.99 -6.54
C GLY A 103 12.48 16.35 -7.05
N ILE A 104 13.33 15.89 -6.14
CA ILE A 104 14.62 15.26 -6.49
C ILE A 104 14.67 13.89 -5.83
N GLU A 105 15.05 12.88 -6.61
CA GLU A 105 15.43 11.58 -6.07
C GLU A 105 16.93 11.60 -5.74
N ILE A 106 17.26 11.37 -4.48
CA ILE A 106 18.63 11.42 -3.97
C ILE A 106 19.03 10.11 -3.29
N THR A 107 20.32 9.83 -3.31
CA THR A 107 20.95 8.72 -2.59
C THR A 107 22.18 9.20 -1.85
N GLN A 108 22.67 8.41 -0.91
CA GLN A 108 23.95 8.66 -0.27
C GLN A 108 24.99 7.71 -0.85
N GLN A 109 26.04 8.28 -1.43
CA GLN A 109 27.17 7.54 -1.98
C GLN A 109 28.47 8.14 -1.47
N ASP A 110 29.32 7.30 -0.86
CA ASP A 110 30.62 7.71 -0.30
C ASP A 110 30.53 8.89 0.70
N GLY A 111 29.41 9.00 1.42
CA GLY A 111 29.13 10.07 2.38
C GLY A 111 28.64 11.39 1.76
N TYR A 112 28.46 11.44 0.44
CA TYR A 112 27.88 12.58 -0.27
C TYR A 112 26.42 12.30 -0.65
N VAL A 113 25.61 13.35 -0.65
CA VAL A 113 24.25 13.30 -1.18
C VAL A 113 24.32 13.48 -2.70
N ARG A 114 23.93 12.45 -3.45
CA ARG A 114 23.97 12.42 -4.92
C ARG A 114 22.55 12.40 -5.48
N VAL A 115 22.29 13.20 -6.51
CA VAL A 115 21.07 13.13 -7.32
C VAL A 115 21.09 11.86 -8.16
N ILE A 116 20.07 11.01 -7.98
CA ILE A 116 19.76 9.96 -8.94
C ILE A 116 19.14 10.61 -10.17
N THR A 117 18.02 11.30 -9.99
CA THR A 117 17.33 12.04 -11.05
C THR A 117 16.45 13.15 -10.45
N PRO A 118 16.31 14.32 -11.10
CA PRO A 118 15.16 15.17 -10.85
C PRO A 118 13.88 14.46 -11.30
N ILE A 119 12.77 14.77 -10.65
CA ILE A 119 11.43 14.34 -11.07
C ILE A 119 10.94 15.33 -12.12
N ASP A 120 10.41 14.84 -13.24
CA ASP A 120 9.87 15.69 -14.30
C ASP A 120 8.74 16.60 -13.77
N GLU A 121 8.62 17.79 -14.35
CA GLU A 121 7.61 18.79 -13.97
C GLU A 121 7.69 19.24 -12.50
N THR A 122 8.87 19.16 -11.89
CA THR A 122 9.11 19.67 -10.53
C THR A 122 10.09 20.85 -10.51
N PRO A 123 10.08 21.68 -9.44
CA PRO A 123 10.96 22.84 -9.34
C PRO A 123 12.44 22.54 -9.55
N ALA A 124 12.91 21.36 -9.14
CA ALA A 124 14.30 20.97 -9.34
C ALA A 124 14.65 20.66 -10.80
N ALA A 125 13.74 20.01 -11.53
CA ALA A 125 13.91 19.83 -12.97
C ALA A 125 13.95 21.18 -13.69
N ASP A 126 13.03 22.08 -13.34
CA ASP A 126 12.94 23.44 -13.91
C ASP A 126 14.17 24.30 -13.56
N ALA A 127 14.73 24.12 -12.35
CA ALA A 127 15.95 24.80 -11.91
C ALA A 127 17.23 24.24 -12.57
N GLY A 128 17.13 23.13 -13.32
CA GLY A 128 18.24 22.54 -14.06
C GLY A 128 19.14 21.62 -13.23
N VAL A 129 18.60 21.00 -12.17
CA VAL A 129 19.25 19.87 -11.48
C VAL A 129 19.40 18.71 -12.46
N GLN A 130 20.52 17.98 -12.39
CA GLN A 130 20.84 16.89 -13.33
C GLN A 130 21.17 15.59 -12.58
N PRO A 131 20.89 14.42 -13.20
CA PRO A 131 21.38 13.14 -12.72
C PRO A 131 22.90 13.18 -12.46
N GLY A 132 23.32 12.65 -11.32
CA GLY A 132 24.73 12.59 -10.92
C GLY A 132 25.27 13.82 -10.19
N ASP A 133 24.49 14.91 -10.08
CA ASP A 133 24.85 16.07 -9.27
C ASP A 133 25.12 15.69 -7.80
N LEU A 134 26.14 16.31 -7.20
CA LEU A 134 26.44 16.16 -5.78
C LEU A 134 25.95 17.40 -5.02
N LEU A 135 25.01 17.21 -4.09
CA LEU A 135 24.56 18.27 -3.20
C LEU A 135 25.54 18.38 -2.03
N THR A 136 26.15 19.55 -1.88
CA THR A 136 27.15 19.80 -0.84
C THR A 136 26.59 20.62 0.31
N HIS A 137 25.76 21.61 0.02
CA HIS A 137 25.15 22.50 1.01
C HIS A 137 23.69 22.78 0.66
N VAL A 138 22.90 23.06 1.70
CA VAL A 138 21.52 23.56 1.63
C VAL A 138 21.42 24.79 2.54
N ASP A 139 21.04 25.93 1.99
CA ASP A 139 21.00 27.23 2.68
C ASP A 139 22.31 27.55 3.44
N GLY A 140 23.45 27.15 2.85
CA GLY A 140 24.79 27.30 3.44
C GLY A 140 25.16 26.28 4.52
N VAL A 141 24.24 25.38 4.89
CA VAL A 141 24.50 24.27 5.82
C VAL A 141 25.09 23.09 5.05
N SER A 142 26.24 22.59 5.48
CA SER A 142 26.90 21.42 4.88
C SER A 142 26.07 20.15 5.08
N LEU A 143 25.85 19.40 4.00
CA LEU A 143 25.22 18.08 4.04
C LEU A 143 26.19 16.95 4.43
N LEU A 144 27.50 17.22 4.39
CA LEU A 144 28.51 16.21 4.69
C LEU A 144 28.45 15.80 6.17
N GLY A 145 28.34 14.49 6.40
CA GLY A 145 28.20 13.91 7.75
C GLY A 145 26.76 13.81 8.25
N LEU A 146 25.79 14.37 7.53
CA LEU A 146 24.38 14.12 7.78
C LEU A 146 23.96 12.75 7.23
N THR A 147 22.99 12.15 7.88
CA THR A 147 22.26 11.01 7.35
C THR A 147 21.35 11.46 6.21
N LEU A 148 20.94 10.53 5.34
CA LEU A 148 20.03 10.84 4.25
C LEU A 148 18.70 11.45 4.74
N PRO A 149 18.05 10.97 5.81
CA PRO A 149 16.85 11.60 6.37
C PRO A 149 17.07 13.06 6.79
N GLU A 150 18.15 13.36 7.52
CA GLU A 150 18.46 14.73 7.94
C GLU A 150 18.68 15.67 6.73
N ALA A 151 19.32 15.17 5.67
CA ALA A 151 19.48 15.93 4.44
C ALA A 151 18.13 16.19 3.73
N VAL A 152 17.22 15.22 3.73
CA VAL A 152 15.85 15.38 3.20
C VAL A 152 15.08 16.42 4.00
N ASP A 153 15.18 16.41 5.33
CA ASP A 153 14.46 17.35 6.20
C ASP A 153 14.88 18.80 5.96
N LEU A 154 16.16 19.06 5.68
CA LEU A 154 16.65 20.38 5.28
C LEU A 154 16.09 20.84 3.92
N MET A 155 15.88 19.90 2.99
CA MET A 155 15.35 20.21 1.66
C MET A 155 13.83 20.39 1.66
N ARG A 156 13.12 19.76 2.60
CA ARG A 156 11.69 19.95 2.81
C ARG A 156 11.40 21.33 3.41
N GLY A 157 10.17 21.79 3.23
CA GLY A 157 9.75 23.07 3.79
C GLY A 157 8.41 23.54 3.23
N PRO A 158 7.93 24.71 3.68
CA PRO A 158 6.66 25.26 3.22
C PRO A 158 6.66 25.49 1.71
N VAL A 159 5.56 25.15 1.04
CA VAL A 159 5.33 25.46 -0.38
C VAL A 159 5.44 26.97 -0.60
N GLY A 160 6.13 27.38 -1.67
CA GLY A 160 6.42 28.77 -2.01
C GLY A 160 7.62 29.38 -1.28
N SER A 161 8.28 28.65 -0.37
CA SER A 161 9.54 29.10 0.23
C SER A 161 10.73 28.84 -0.71
N GLU A 162 11.68 29.76 -0.71
CA GLU A 162 12.93 29.61 -1.45
C GLU A 162 13.91 28.72 -0.66
N ILE A 163 14.72 27.94 -1.39
CA ILE A 163 15.88 27.21 -0.88
C ILE A 163 17.05 27.45 -1.82
N VAL A 164 18.27 27.50 -1.28
CA VAL A 164 19.50 27.53 -2.06
C VAL A 164 20.25 26.22 -1.89
N VAL A 165 20.50 25.52 -3.00
CA VAL A 165 21.24 24.26 -3.01
C VAL A 165 22.57 24.46 -3.72
N THR A 166 23.68 24.12 -3.05
CA THR A 166 25.03 24.18 -3.65
C THR A 166 25.37 22.84 -4.28
N ILE A 167 25.53 22.84 -5.60
CA ILE A 167 25.76 21.65 -6.43
C ILE A 167 27.20 21.60 -6.91
N LEU A 168 27.80 20.41 -6.85
CA LEU A 168 29.02 20.05 -7.55
C LEU A 168 28.68 19.08 -8.69
N ARG A 169 28.89 19.52 -9.93
CA ARG A 169 28.57 18.79 -11.16
C ARG A 169 29.82 18.32 -11.88
N GLU A 170 29.79 17.08 -12.38
CA GLU A 170 30.89 16.55 -13.18
C GLU A 170 31.11 17.39 -14.45
N GLY A 171 32.37 17.73 -14.74
CA GLY A 171 32.73 18.60 -15.87
C GLY A 171 32.61 20.11 -15.61
N VAL A 172 32.09 20.52 -14.45
CA VAL A 172 32.08 21.92 -13.98
C VAL A 172 33.15 22.10 -12.91
N SER A 173 34.02 23.10 -13.08
CA SER A 173 35.22 23.26 -12.24
C SER A 173 34.96 23.78 -10.83
N GLU A 174 33.87 24.52 -10.63
CA GLU A 174 33.53 25.14 -9.35
C GLU A 174 32.08 24.77 -8.96
N PRO A 175 31.81 24.50 -7.67
CA PRO A 175 30.44 24.38 -7.18
C PRO A 175 29.65 25.67 -7.44
N PHE A 176 28.36 25.53 -7.69
CA PHE A 176 27.46 26.66 -7.91
C PHE A 176 26.14 26.48 -7.17
N ASP A 177 25.49 27.61 -6.89
CA ASP A 177 24.22 27.64 -6.17
C ASP A 177 23.05 27.65 -7.14
N LEU A 178 22.03 26.85 -6.86
CA LEU A 178 20.71 26.93 -7.48
C LEU A 178 19.69 27.39 -6.45
N SER A 179 18.98 28.48 -6.79
CA SER A 179 17.77 28.86 -6.06
C SER A 179 16.58 28.09 -6.63
N ILE A 180 15.84 27.45 -5.75
CA ILE A 180 14.67 26.64 -6.09
C ILE A 180 13.52 27.10 -5.19
N ILE A 181 12.35 27.33 -5.76
CA ILE A 181 11.13 27.61 -5.00
C ILE A 181 10.46 26.26 -4.71
N ARG A 182 10.27 25.92 -3.44
CA ARG A 182 9.60 24.69 -3.04
C ARG A 182 8.17 24.67 -3.60
N ASP A 183 7.77 23.54 -4.16
CA ASP A 183 6.40 23.30 -4.61
C ASP A 183 5.86 21.99 -4.05
N THR A 184 4.59 21.71 -4.31
CA THR A 184 3.90 20.48 -3.93
C THR A 184 4.36 19.33 -4.81
N ILE A 185 5.23 18.49 -4.27
CA ILE A 185 5.71 17.27 -4.92
C ILE A 185 4.69 16.17 -4.69
N ARG A 186 4.22 15.58 -5.79
CA ARG A 186 3.22 14.50 -5.79
C ARG A 186 3.92 13.15 -5.86
N ILE A 187 3.53 12.25 -4.97
CA ILE A 187 4.01 10.87 -4.96
C ILE A 187 3.17 10.08 -5.94
N GLN A 188 3.77 9.65 -7.06
CA GLN A 188 3.11 8.75 -8.01
C GLN A 188 2.77 7.42 -7.33
N ALA A 189 1.50 7.24 -7.00
CA ALA A 189 1.02 6.03 -6.34
C ALA A 189 0.88 4.86 -7.33
N VAL A 190 0.54 5.18 -8.58
CA VAL A 190 0.33 4.23 -9.66
C VAL A 190 1.27 4.56 -10.81
N ARG A 191 1.83 3.53 -11.43
CA ARG A 191 2.58 3.63 -12.69
C ARG A 191 2.00 2.64 -13.69
N SER A 192 1.82 3.06 -14.93
CA SER A 192 1.44 2.19 -16.03
C SER A 192 2.63 1.77 -16.88
N ARG A 193 2.47 0.65 -17.57
CA ARG A 193 3.21 0.31 -18.79
C ARG A 193 2.34 -0.54 -19.70
N VAL A 194 2.57 -0.44 -21.00
CA VAL A 194 1.89 -1.25 -22.01
C VAL A 194 2.77 -2.44 -22.41
N GLU A 195 2.22 -3.65 -22.38
CA GLU A 195 2.90 -4.89 -22.75
C GLU A 195 2.05 -5.61 -23.82
N GLY A 196 2.35 -5.38 -25.09
CA GLY A 196 1.48 -5.76 -26.20
C GLY A 196 0.15 -5.00 -26.12
N ASN A 197 -0.98 -5.71 -26.06
CA ASN A 197 -2.33 -5.13 -25.93
C ASN A 197 -2.87 -5.15 -24.50
N ILE A 198 -1.98 -5.22 -23.50
CA ILE A 198 -2.33 -5.30 -22.08
C ILE A 198 -1.71 -4.10 -21.34
N VAL A 199 -2.49 -3.48 -20.46
CA VAL A 199 -1.99 -2.42 -19.57
C VAL A 199 -1.64 -3.02 -18.21
N VAL A 200 -0.40 -2.81 -17.76
CA VAL A 200 0.07 -3.21 -16.42
C VAL A 200 0.07 -1.98 -15.53
N LEU A 201 -0.78 -1.97 -14.51
CA LEU A 201 -0.89 -0.91 -13.51
C LEU A 201 -0.23 -1.37 -12.21
N ARG A 202 0.90 -0.77 -11.85
CA ARG A 202 1.58 -1.03 -10.59
C ARG A 202 1.18 -0.02 -9.53
N VAL A 203 0.46 -0.46 -8.51
CA VAL A 203 0.08 0.37 -7.36
C VAL A 203 1.09 0.14 -6.24
N THR A 204 1.83 1.17 -5.87
CA THR A 204 2.91 1.07 -4.87
C THR A 204 2.45 1.39 -3.44
N THR A 205 1.41 2.22 -3.30
CA THR A 205 0.83 2.63 -2.02
C THR A 205 -0.61 3.10 -2.22
N PHE A 206 -1.39 3.18 -1.14
CA PHE A 206 -2.73 3.79 -1.15
C PHE A 206 -2.73 5.12 -0.37
N ASN A 207 -2.51 6.22 -1.08
CA ASN A 207 -2.56 7.60 -0.59
C ASN A 207 -3.75 8.36 -1.22
N GLU A 208 -3.97 9.61 -0.84
CA GLU A 208 -5.11 10.41 -1.34
C GLU A 208 -5.17 10.55 -2.88
N GLN A 209 -4.05 10.36 -3.59
CA GLN A 209 -3.94 10.49 -5.05
C GLN A 209 -4.10 9.18 -5.81
N THR A 210 -4.26 8.04 -5.12
CA THR A 210 -4.14 6.72 -5.74
C THR A 210 -5.21 6.44 -6.80
N TYR A 211 -6.48 6.71 -6.51
CA TYR A 211 -7.55 6.53 -7.51
C TYR A 211 -7.35 7.42 -8.74
N ASP A 212 -7.05 8.71 -8.53
CA ASP A 212 -6.87 9.66 -9.64
C ASP A 212 -5.65 9.27 -10.50
N ASN A 213 -4.56 8.80 -9.88
CA ASN A 213 -3.41 8.25 -10.60
C ASN A 213 -3.79 6.98 -11.37
N LEU A 214 -4.57 6.08 -10.76
CA LEU A 214 -5.01 4.85 -11.44
C LEU A 214 -5.82 5.16 -12.69
N GLU A 215 -6.79 6.07 -12.59
CA GLU A 215 -7.65 6.47 -13.71
C GLU A 215 -6.82 7.12 -14.83
N ALA A 216 -5.94 8.05 -14.50
CA ALA A 216 -5.08 8.73 -15.46
C ALA A 216 -4.11 7.77 -16.17
N GLU A 217 -3.42 6.91 -15.42
CA GLU A 217 -2.44 5.95 -15.95
C GLU A 217 -3.12 4.86 -16.79
N LEU A 218 -4.32 4.42 -16.40
CA LEU A 218 -5.11 3.49 -17.21
C LEU A 218 -5.57 4.14 -18.52
N GLN A 219 -6.09 5.37 -18.46
CA GLN A 219 -6.51 6.11 -19.65
C GLN A 219 -5.33 6.33 -20.60
N GLN A 220 -4.17 6.72 -20.07
CA GLN A 220 -2.95 6.89 -20.87
C GLN A 220 -2.54 5.58 -21.56
N GLY A 221 -2.53 4.46 -20.84
CA GLY A 221 -2.23 3.15 -21.43
C GLY A 221 -3.23 2.74 -22.51
N ILE A 222 -4.52 3.04 -22.33
CA ILE A 222 -5.56 2.78 -23.33
C ILE A 222 -5.37 3.68 -24.57
N GLU A 223 -5.01 4.94 -24.39
CA GLU A 223 -4.72 5.87 -25.48
C GLU A 223 -3.49 5.45 -26.28
N GLU A 224 -2.44 4.98 -25.60
CA GLU A 224 -1.24 4.42 -26.23
C GLU A 224 -1.55 3.19 -27.10
N LEU A 225 -2.50 2.35 -26.67
CA LEU A 225 -3.01 1.22 -27.45
C LEU A 225 -3.89 1.63 -28.65
N GLY A 226 -4.31 2.89 -28.73
CA GLY A 226 -5.22 3.38 -29.76
C GLY A 226 -6.71 3.22 -29.43
N GLY A 227 -7.06 3.00 -28.16
CA GLY A 227 -8.43 2.99 -27.65
C GLY A 227 -8.83 1.70 -26.93
N ILE A 228 -9.97 1.74 -26.22
CA ILE A 228 -10.47 0.64 -25.38
C ILE A 228 -10.72 -0.65 -26.19
N ASP A 229 -11.02 -0.52 -27.48
CA ASP A 229 -11.26 -1.66 -28.37
C ASP A 229 -10.02 -2.55 -28.52
N GLN A 230 -8.82 -1.97 -28.43
CA GLN A 230 -7.54 -2.68 -28.52
C GLN A 230 -7.10 -3.31 -27.20
N LEU A 231 -7.74 -2.95 -26.08
CA LEU A 231 -7.38 -3.46 -24.76
C LEU A 231 -7.82 -4.93 -24.61
N GLN A 232 -6.85 -5.84 -24.52
CA GLN A 232 -7.12 -7.26 -24.24
C GLN A 232 -7.37 -7.52 -22.74
N GLY A 233 -6.86 -6.66 -21.86
CA GLY A 233 -7.06 -6.76 -20.42
C GLY A 233 -6.05 -5.94 -19.64
N ILE A 234 -6.12 -6.03 -18.31
CA ILE A 234 -5.18 -5.34 -17.42
C ILE A 234 -4.55 -6.28 -16.39
N VAL A 235 -3.31 -5.97 -16.01
CA VAL A 235 -2.68 -6.53 -14.81
C VAL A 235 -2.63 -5.46 -13.74
N LEU A 236 -3.28 -5.69 -12.60
CA LEU A 236 -3.15 -4.84 -11.42
C LEU A 236 -2.09 -5.42 -10.48
N ASP A 237 -0.89 -4.83 -10.49
CA ASP A 237 0.24 -5.27 -9.69
C ASP A 237 0.24 -4.61 -8.31
N LEU A 238 -0.09 -5.40 -7.28
CA LEU A 238 -0.12 -5.00 -5.86
C LEU A 238 1.05 -5.61 -5.07
N ARG A 239 2.06 -6.18 -5.73
CA ARG A 239 3.21 -6.81 -5.06
C ARG A 239 4.03 -5.75 -4.32
N ASN A 240 4.46 -6.10 -3.11
CA ASN A 240 5.21 -5.22 -2.22
C ASN A 240 4.49 -3.91 -1.87
N ASN A 241 3.17 -3.86 -1.99
CA ASN A 241 2.36 -2.71 -1.57
C ASN A 241 1.81 -2.94 -0.14
N PRO A 242 2.31 -2.20 0.88
CA PRO A 242 1.94 -2.39 2.28
C PRO A 242 0.52 -1.88 2.62
N GLY A 243 -0.20 -1.34 1.64
CA GLY A 243 -1.55 -0.82 1.77
C GLY A 243 -1.58 0.70 1.90
N GLY A 244 -2.44 1.21 2.78
CA GLY A 244 -2.66 2.64 2.98
C GLY A 244 -4.14 2.94 3.26
N LEU A 245 -4.66 4.00 2.68
CA LEU A 245 -6.01 4.50 2.92
C LEU A 245 -7.09 3.51 2.46
N LEU A 246 -7.97 3.13 3.40
CA LEU A 246 -9.16 2.30 3.15
C LEU A 246 -10.01 2.84 1.99
N MET A 247 -10.33 4.14 2.02
CA MET A 247 -11.20 4.76 1.02
C MET A 247 -10.60 4.73 -0.40
N GLN A 248 -9.28 4.62 -0.51
CA GLN A 248 -8.60 4.50 -1.80
C GLN A 248 -8.65 3.05 -2.30
N ALA A 249 -8.46 2.06 -1.42
CA ALA A 249 -8.73 0.66 -1.76
C ALA A 249 -10.18 0.44 -2.19
N ILE A 250 -11.15 1.06 -1.52
CA ILE A 250 -12.56 0.98 -1.91
C ILE A 250 -12.73 1.53 -3.33
N ARG A 251 -12.26 2.76 -3.59
CA ARG A 251 -12.38 3.38 -4.92
C ARG A 251 -11.67 2.60 -6.02
N VAL A 252 -10.47 2.08 -5.76
CA VAL A 252 -9.74 1.24 -6.72
C VAL A 252 -10.47 -0.07 -6.99
N SER A 253 -11.10 -0.69 -5.99
CA SER A 253 -11.92 -1.88 -6.20
C SER A 253 -13.20 -1.55 -6.99
N ASP A 254 -13.83 -0.44 -6.64
CA ASP A 254 -15.06 0.06 -7.24
C ASP A 254 -14.89 0.36 -8.75
N ALA A 255 -13.71 0.86 -9.13
CA ALA A 255 -13.32 1.15 -10.51
C ALA A 255 -13.52 -0.02 -11.50
N PHE A 256 -13.59 -1.26 -10.99
CA PHE A 256 -13.70 -2.48 -11.78
C PHE A 256 -14.95 -3.32 -11.45
N LEU A 257 -15.84 -2.83 -10.59
CA LEU A 257 -17.00 -3.57 -10.09
C LEU A 257 -18.29 -2.81 -10.41
N GLU A 258 -19.28 -3.51 -10.96
CA GLU A 258 -20.58 -2.89 -11.26
C GLU A 258 -21.52 -2.79 -10.04
N GLN A 259 -21.36 -3.68 -9.07
CA GLN A 259 -22.22 -3.77 -7.89
C GLN A 259 -21.65 -4.73 -6.83
N GLY A 260 -22.21 -4.68 -5.62
CA GLY A 260 -21.95 -5.64 -4.54
C GLY A 260 -21.05 -5.07 -3.43
N GLU A 261 -20.89 -5.80 -2.33
CA GLU A 261 -20.02 -5.35 -1.23
C GLU A 261 -18.55 -5.33 -1.71
N VAL A 262 -17.79 -4.30 -1.39
CA VAL A 262 -16.34 -4.24 -1.58
C VAL A 262 -15.64 -4.72 -0.31
N VAL A 263 -16.03 -4.14 0.84
CA VAL A 263 -15.47 -4.46 2.14
C VAL A 263 -16.47 -4.09 3.23
N SER A 264 -16.45 -4.84 4.33
CA SER A 264 -17.14 -4.48 5.56
C SER A 264 -16.19 -4.39 6.75
N THR A 265 -16.46 -3.47 7.67
CA THR A 265 -15.76 -3.33 8.95
C THR A 265 -16.62 -3.85 10.08
N ARG A 266 -16.01 -4.45 11.10
CA ARG A 266 -16.69 -4.82 12.35
C ARG A 266 -15.83 -4.38 13.52
N GLY A 267 -16.37 -3.44 14.30
CA GLY A 267 -15.76 -2.91 15.51
C GLY A 267 -16.10 -3.73 16.76
N ARG A 268 -15.77 -3.16 17.92
CA ARG A 268 -16.15 -3.72 19.23
C ARG A 268 -17.67 -3.72 19.42
N ASP A 269 -18.33 -2.64 19.03
CA ASP A 269 -19.78 -2.53 19.05
C ASP A 269 -20.34 -2.90 17.67
N GLU A 270 -21.29 -3.85 17.64
CA GLU A 270 -21.88 -4.33 16.37
C GLU A 270 -22.54 -3.22 15.56
N ALA A 271 -23.01 -2.16 16.23
CA ALA A 271 -23.61 -0.99 15.60
C ALA A 271 -22.60 -0.07 14.88
N GLU A 272 -21.29 -0.23 15.14
CA GLU A 272 -20.22 0.56 14.54
C GLU A 272 -19.63 -0.09 13.28
N GLY A 273 -20.17 -1.23 12.85
CA GLY A 273 -19.77 -1.84 11.59
C GLY A 273 -20.25 -1.05 10.38
N GLU A 274 -19.36 -0.82 9.43
CA GLU A 274 -19.69 -0.18 8.15
C GLU A 274 -19.62 -1.18 7.00
N ARG A 275 -20.43 -0.96 5.98
CA ARG A 275 -20.42 -1.75 4.74
C ARG A 275 -20.26 -0.78 3.57
N TYR A 276 -19.26 -1.04 2.75
CA TYR A 276 -19.02 -0.28 1.53
C TYR A 276 -19.36 -1.15 0.33
N ASN A 277 -20.20 -0.63 -0.55
CA ASN A 277 -20.64 -1.32 -1.76
C ASN A 277 -20.14 -0.57 -2.99
N ALA A 278 -19.93 -1.33 -4.06
CA ALA A 278 -19.58 -0.81 -5.37
C ALA A 278 -20.75 -0.06 -6.01
N THR A 279 -20.41 0.88 -6.88
CA THR A 279 -21.29 1.67 -7.72
C THR A 279 -21.11 1.28 -9.19
N PRO A 280 -22.15 1.41 -10.04
CA PRO A 280 -22.03 1.02 -11.44
C PRO A 280 -20.95 1.80 -12.20
N GLY A 281 -20.16 1.10 -13.01
CA GLY A 281 -19.04 1.65 -13.78
C GLY A 281 -17.77 0.79 -13.70
N ASP A 282 -17.51 0.00 -14.73
CA ASP A 282 -16.21 -0.68 -14.93
C ASP A 282 -15.34 0.10 -15.92
N LEU A 283 -14.21 0.64 -15.44
CA LEU A 283 -13.26 1.43 -16.25
C LEU A 283 -12.68 0.68 -17.44
N ILE A 284 -12.72 -0.66 -17.43
CA ILE A 284 -12.23 -1.49 -18.53
C ILE A 284 -13.36 -2.27 -19.23
N GLU A 285 -14.62 -1.84 -19.08
CA GLU A 285 -15.77 -2.38 -19.82
C GLU A 285 -15.89 -3.92 -19.78
N GLY A 286 -15.58 -4.54 -18.63
CA GLY A 286 -15.64 -5.99 -18.46
C GLY A 286 -14.48 -6.77 -19.09
N ARG A 287 -13.44 -6.10 -19.61
CA ARG A 287 -12.24 -6.76 -20.13
C ARG A 287 -11.57 -7.63 -19.04
N PRO A 288 -10.91 -8.72 -19.43
CA PRO A 288 -10.17 -9.59 -18.50
C PRO A 288 -9.20 -8.82 -17.60
N MET A 289 -9.08 -9.24 -16.34
CA MET A 289 -8.08 -8.67 -15.43
C MET A 289 -7.43 -9.72 -14.53
N VAL A 290 -6.15 -9.49 -14.22
CA VAL A 290 -5.37 -10.30 -13.27
C VAL A 290 -4.84 -9.37 -12.18
N VAL A 291 -4.88 -9.82 -10.91
CA VAL A 291 -4.27 -9.11 -9.79
C VAL A 291 -3.03 -9.87 -9.33
N LEU A 292 -1.87 -9.21 -9.27
CA LEU A 292 -0.64 -9.80 -8.73
C LEU A 292 -0.46 -9.43 -7.26
N ILE A 293 -0.21 -10.45 -6.42
CA ILE A 293 0.07 -10.28 -4.99
C ILE A 293 1.28 -11.08 -4.52
N ASN A 294 1.89 -10.67 -3.42
CA ASN A 294 2.92 -11.43 -2.72
C ASN A 294 2.88 -11.16 -1.20
N GLY A 295 3.83 -11.71 -0.44
CA GLY A 295 3.92 -11.52 1.00
C GLY A 295 4.10 -10.07 1.47
N GLY A 296 4.45 -9.14 0.57
CA GLY A 296 4.52 -7.70 0.84
C GLY A 296 3.22 -6.96 0.55
N SER A 297 2.23 -7.60 -0.07
CA SER A 297 0.88 -7.05 -0.26
C SER A 297 0.12 -7.10 1.07
N ALA A 298 -0.28 -5.95 1.63
CA ALA A 298 -0.94 -5.88 2.93
C ALA A 298 -2.10 -4.88 2.96
N SER A 299 -3.02 -5.06 3.91
CA SER A 299 -4.08 -4.10 4.26
C SER A 299 -4.93 -3.68 3.06
N ALA A 300 -4.88 -2.42 2.63
CA ALA A 300 -5.63 -1.91 1.48
C ALA A 300 -5.43 -2.76 0.21
N SER A 301 -4.22 -3.26 -0.04
CA SER A 301 -3.94 -4.18 -1.16
C SER A 301 -4.73 -5.49 -1.06
N GLU A 302 -4.93 -6.00 0.16
CA GLU A 302 -5.66 -7.23 0.42
C GLU A 302 -7.17 -7.03 0.30
N ILE A 303 -7.66 -5.81 0.59
CA ILE A 303 -9.05 -5.43 0.34
C ILE A 303 -9.32 -5.48 -1.18
N VAL A 304 -8.46 -4.85 -1.99
CA VAL A 304 -8.61 -4.84 -3.45
C VAL A 304 -8.55 -6.27 -4.02
N ALA A 305 -7.52 -7.03 -3.68
CA ALA A 305 -7.38 -8.41 -4.14
C ALA A 305 -8.56 -9.29 -3.70
N GLY A 306 -8.97 -9.19 -2.44
CA GLY A 306 -10.07 -9.97 -1.87
C GLY A 306 -11.43 -9.61 -2.46
N ALA A 307 -11.71 -8.32 -2.68
CA ALA A 307 -12.96 -7.86 -3.27
C ALA A 307 -13.10 -8.34 -4.72
N LEU A 308 -12.08 -8.10 -5.54
CA LEU A 308 -12.08 -8.49 -6.96
C LEU A 308 -12.11 -10.02 -7.13
N GLN A 309 -11.43 -10.77 -6.24
CA GLN A 309 -11.48 -12.22 -6.21
C GLN A 309 -12.88 -12.74 -5.85
N ASP A 310 -13.48 -12.23 -4.75
CA ASP A 310 -14.77 -12.72 -4.26
C ASP A 310 -15.90 -12.47 -5.26
N HIS A 311 -15.82 -11.39 -6.03
CA HIS A 311 -16.73 -11.11 -7.14
C HIS A 311 -16.45 -11.91 -8.41
N ARG A 312 -15.34 -12.68 -8.44
CA ARG A 312 -14.81 -13.34 -9.66
C ARG A 312 -14.58 -12.34 -10.79
N ARG A 313 -14.25 -11.10 -10.43
CA ARG A 313 -13.92 -10.03 -11.39
C ARG A 313 -12.49 -10.17 -11.90
N ALA A 314 -11.58 -10.64 -11.05
CA ALA A 314 -10.17 -10.86 -11.35
C ALA A 314 -9.71 -12.26 -10.95
N VAL A 315 -8.69 -12.76 -11.64
CA VAL A 315 -7.89 -13.90 -11.17
C VAL A 315 -6.73 -13.37 -10.34
N VAL A 316 -6.58 -13.83 -9.11
CA VAL A 316 -5.46 -13.44 -8.24
C VAL A 316 -4.29 -14.41 -8.43
N VAL A 317 -3.11 -13.89 -8.72
CA VAL A 317 -1.92 -14.65 -9.08
C VAL A 317 -0.74 -14.24 -8.21
N GLY A 318 0.13 -15.20 -7.87
CA GLY A 318 1.39 -14.95 -7.15
C GLY A 318 1.48 -15.73 -5.86
N GLU A 319 1.76 -15.05 -4.76
CA GLU A 319 1.92 -15.66 -3.43
C GLU A 319 0.91 -15.11 -2.43
N ARG A 320 0.71 -15.84 -1.33
CA ARG A 320 -0.16 -15.40 -0.24
C ARG A 320 0.26 -14.02 0.27
N SER A 321 -0.73 -13.15 0.50
CA SER A 321 -0.51 -11.81 1.04
C SER A 321 -0.21 -11.80 2.55
N PHE A 322 0.11 -10.63 3.10
CA PHE A 322 0.63 -10.48 4.47
C PHE A 322 -0.33 -10.90 5.58
N GLY A 323 -1.63 -10.58 5.47
CA GLY A 323 -2.65 -10.88 6.47
C GLY A 323 -2.94 -9.75 7.46
N LYS A 324 -2.90 -8.49 7.04
CA LYS A 324 -3.28 -7.33 7.89
C LYS A 324 -4.72 -6.92 7.59
N GLY A 325 -5.66 -7.52 8.32
CA GLY A 325 -7.09 -7.23 8.26
C GLY A 325 -7.60 -6.27 9.33
N SER A 326 -6.75 -5.49 9.99
CA SER A 326 -7.13 -4.56 11.07
C SER A 326 -7.30 -3.11 10.58
N VAL A 327 -8.35 -2.44 11.06
CA VAL A 327 -8.62 -1.01 10.88
C VAL A 327 -7.89 -0.22 11.96
N GLN A 328 -7.11 0.78 11.55
CA GLN A 328 -6.44 1.69 12.47
C GLN A 328 -7.13 3.05 12.41
N SER A 329 -7.63 3.51 13.55
CA SER A 329 -8.11 4.88 13.71
C SER A 329 -7.00 5.77 14.22
N LEU A 330 -6.90 6.97 13.65
CA LEU A 330 -6.08 8.04 14.19
C LEU A 330 -6.92 8.91 15.10
N ILE A 331 -6.52 9.00 16.36
CA ILE A 331 -7.19 9.80 17.37
C ILE A 331 -6.24 10.94 17.74
N PRO A 332 -6.50 12.18 17.30
CA PRO A 332 -5.69 13.33 17.67
C PRO A 332 -5.64 13.49 19.19
N LEU A 333 -4.45 13.73 19.73
CA LEU A 333 -4.23 13.95 21.15
C LEU A 333 -3.86 15.41 21.40
N ARG A 334 -3.81 15.80 22.69
CA ARG A 334 -3.32 17.13 23.06
C ARG A 334 -1.81 17.22 22.79
N GLY A 335 -1.36 18.34 22.24
CA GLY A 335 0.05 18.59 21.92
C GLY A 335 0.46 18.09 20.54
N ASP A 336 -0.42 18.21 19.55
CA ASP A 336 -0.19 17.96 18.11
C ASP A 336 0.24 16.54 17.70
N GLY A 337 0.35 15.60 18.65
CA GLY A 337 0.50 14.17 18.37
C GLY A 337 -0.84 13.45 18.14
N ALA A 338 -0.76 12.16 17.82
CA ALA A 338 -1.92 11.30 17.62
C ALA A 338 -1.72 9.90 18.22
N MET A 339 -2.82 9.22 18.51
CA MET A 339 -2.80 7.79 18.82
C MET A 339 -3.32 7.02 17.62
N ARG A 340 -2.51 6.11 17.10
CA ARG A 340 -2.95 5.10 16.16
C ARG A 340 -3.44 3.90 16.94
N LEU A 341 -4.71 3.53 16.79
CA LEU A 341 -5.33 2.45 17.55
C LEU A 341 -6.12 1.52 16.64
N THR A 342 -5.97 0.21 16.84
CA THR A 342 -6.82 -0.77 16.17
C THR A 342 -8.23 -0.74 16.76
N THR A 343 -9.22 -0.38 15.94
CA THR A 343 -10.62 -0.19 16.38
C THR A 343 -11.59 -1.20 15.77
N ALA A 344 -11.25 -1.77 14.62
CA ALA A 344 -12.10 -2.71 13.90
C ALA A 344 -11.29 -3.70 13.05
N LEU A 345 -11.98 -4.69 12.49
CA LEU A 345 -11.44 -5.63 11.50
C LEU A 345 -12.19 -5.51 10.19
N TYR A 346 -11.49 -5.67 9.07
CA TYR A 346 -12.06 -5.76 7.72
C TYR A 346 -12.43 -7.20 7.36
N TYR A 347 -13.47 -7.32 6.55
CA TYR A 347 -13.98 -8.58 5.99
C TYR A 347 -14.19 -8.42 4.50
N THR A 348 -13.82 -9.45 3.74
CA THR A 348 -14.07 -9.49 2.29
C THR A 348 -15.56 -9.73 2.00
N PRO A 349 -16.03 -9.57 0.76
CA PRO A 349 -17.44 -9.74 0.40
C PRO A 349 -18.01 -11.13 0.73
N SER A 350 -17.18 -12.18 0.71
CA SER A 350 -17.55 -13.53 1.15
C SER A 350 -17.66 -13.69 2.68
N GLY A 351 -17.41 -12.63 3.45
CA GLY A 351 -17.42 -12.62 4.92
C GLY A 351 -16.16 -13.19 5.56
N ARG A 352 -15.09 -13.44 4.79
CA ARG A 352 -13.81 -13.95 5.30
C ARG A 352 -13.03 -12.83 5.99
N SER A 353 -12.42 -13.13 7.14
CA SER A 353 -11.44 -12.23 7.75
C SER A 353 -10.06 -12.50 7.15
N ILE A 354 -9.37 -11.43 6.75
CA ILE A 354 -8.02 -11.50 6.18
C ILE A 354 -6.95 -11.54 7.31
N GLN A 355 -7.32 -11.12 8.53
CA GLN A 355 -6.38 -10.98 9.64
C GLN A 355 -5.62 -12.29 9.93
N ALA A 356 -4.29 -12.19 10.00
CA ALA A 356 -3.32 -13.27 10.20
C ALA A 356 -3.25 -14.36 9.11
N LEU A 357 -4.14 -14.35 8.12
CA LEU A 357 -4.19 -15.39 7.07
C LEU A 357 -3.83 -14.87 5.68
N GLY A 358 -4.15 -13.60 5.39
CA GLY A 358 -4.00 -13.02 4.07
C GLY A 358 -5.03 -13.53 3.06
N VAL A 359 -4.98 -12.96 1.87
CA VAL A 359 -5.63 -13.42 0.65
C VAL A 359 -4.76 -14.50 0.02
N ALA A 360 -5.38 -15.66 -0.25
CA ALA A 360 -4.74 -16.73 -1.01
C ALA A 360 -4.95 -16.47 -2.51
N PRO A 361 -3.90 -16.57 -3.35
CA PRO A 361 -4.07 -16.44 -4.79
C PRO A 361 -4.88 -17.61 -5.35
N ASP A 362 -5.62 -17.37 -6.44
CA ASP A 362 -6.29 -18.41 -7.21
C ASP A 362 -5.28 -19.31 -7.93
N ILE A 363 -4.17 -18.71 -8.38
CA ILE A 363 -3.04 -19.43 -8.99
C ILE A 363 -1.76 -19.07 -8.25
N VAL A 364 -1.20 -20.04 -7.55
CA VAL A 364 0.08 -19.90 -6.85
C VAL A 364 1.21 -19.89 -7.88
N VAL A 365 1.97 -18.80 -7.92
CA VAL A 365 3.14 -18.63 -8.79
C VAL A 365 4.27 -18.05 -7.95
N HIS A 366 5.33 -18.82 -7.76
CA HIS A 366 6.52 -18.38 -7.06
C HIS A 366 7.44 -17.62 -8.00
N GLN A 367 8.01 -16.51 -7.54
CA GLN A 367 9.09 -15.87 -8.27
C GLN A 367 10.37 -16.70 -8.07
N PRO A 368 10.98 -17.24 -9.15
CA PRO A 368 12.24 -17.94 -9.03
C PRO A 368 13.29 -16.97 -8.48
N GLN A 369 14.15 -17.47 -7.58
CA GLN A 369 15.31 -16.69 -7.16
C GLN A 369 16.15 -16.44 -8.41
N ARG A 370 16.51 -15.17 -8.67
CA ARG A 370 17.53 -14.87 -9.68
C ARG A 370 18.77 -15.67 -9.30
N HIS A 371 19.06 -16.71 -10.06
CA HIS A 371 20.38 -17.31 -10.01
C HIS A 371 21.32 -16.22 -10.50
N ASP A 372 22.19 -15.71 -9.63
CA ASP A 372 23.34 -14.95 -10.06
C ASP A 372 24.05 -15.83 -11.10
N ALA A 373 24.04 -15.39 -12.36
CA ALA A 373 24.63 -16.11 -13.49
C ALA A 373 26.17 -16.33 -13.35
N ALA A 374 26.75 -16.01 -12.19
CA ALA A 374 28.15 -16.18 -11.86
C ALA A 374 28.49 -17.53 -11.20
N ILE A 375 27.52 -18.37 -10.78
CA ILE A 375 27.82 -19.66 -10.13
C ILE A 375 26.88 -20.78 -10.60
N ALA A 376 27.00 -21.17 -11.86
CA ALA A 376 26.73 -22.54 -12.31
C ALA A 376 27.82 -22.92 -13.33
N PRO A 377 28.43 -24.12 -13.25
CA PRO A 377 29.29 -24.58 -14.32
C PRO A 377 28.45 -24.72 -15.58
N GLU A 378 28.92 -24.19 -16.70
CA GLU A 378 28.40 -24.45 -18.03
C GLU A 378 28.33 -25.97 -18.25
N GLU A 379 27.16 -26.58 -18.08
CA GLU A 379 26.90 -27.91 -18.63
C GLU A 379 26.64 -27.73 -20.13
N ASP A 380 27.73 -27.88 -20.89
CA ASP A 380 27.83 -28.31 -22.28
C ASP A 380 26.58 -28.12 -23.18
N GLY A 381 26.61 -27.03 -23.96
CA GLY A 381 26.62 -27.14 -25.43
C GLY A 381 25.46 -27.87 -26.14
N ALA A 382 24.27 -27.96 -25.56
CA ALA A 382 23.10 -28.45 -26.28
C ALA A 382 22.57 -27.35 -27.23
N VAL A 383 23.05 -27.35 -28.48
CA VAL A 383 22.40 -26.58 -29.57
C VAL A 383 20.90 -26.93 -29.56
N PRO A 384 19.98 -25.96 -29.45
CA PRO A 384 18.55 -26.25 -29.51
C PRO A 384 18.27 -27.01 -30.81
N ARG A 385 17.80 -28.25 -30.72
CA ARG A 385 17.34 -28.95 -31.92
C ARG A 385 16.17 -28.15 -32.48
N PRO A 386 16.20 -27.74 -33.77
CA PRO A 386 15.07 -27.04 -34.35
C PRO A 386 13.82 -27.88 -34.16
N LEU A 387 12.78 -27.29 -33.56
CA LEU A 387 11.48 -27.90 -33.39
C LEU A 387 10.99 -28.34 -34.76
N ARG A 388 10.70 -29.64 -34.92
CA ARG A 388 10.12 -30.16 -36.15
C ARG A 388 8.67 -29.71 -36.23
N SER A 389 8.43 -28.61 -36.95
CA SER A 389 7.10 -28.15 -37.37
C SER A 389 6.78 -28.65 -38.78
N GLU A 390 5.49 -28.65 -39.16
CA GLU A 390 5.07 -28.98 -40.54
C GLU A 390 5.82 -28.12 -41.57
N SER A 391 6.00 -26.83 -41.27
CA SER A 391 6.70 -25.85 -42.12
C SER A 391 8.20 -26.16 -42.36
N THR A 392 8.83 -26.99 -41.52
CA THR A 392 10.24 -27.39 -41.67
C THR A 392 10.41 -28.71 -42.45
N LEU A 393 9.31 -29.36 -42.86
CA LEU A 393 9.35 -30.59 -43.65
C LEU A 393 9.65 -30.31 -45.12
N ARG A 394 10.48 -31.17 -45.73
CA ARG A 394 10.79 -31.07 -47.17
C ARG A 394 9.54 -31.45 -47.97
N GLY A 395 8.94 -30.47 -48.67
CA GLY A 395 7.67 -30.65 -49.39
C GLY A 395 6.42 -30.23 -48.61
N ALA A 396 6.58 -29.47 -47.51
CA ALA A 396 5.48 -28.86 -46.76
C ALA A 396 4.53 -28.10 -47.68
N LEU A 397 3.23 -28.22 -47.42
CA LEU A 397 2.20 -27.58 -48.21
C LEU A 397 2.14 -26.10 -47.81
N SER A 398 2.51 -25.20 -48.71
CA SER A 398 2.29 -23.76 -48.48
C SER A 398 0.80 -23.48 -48.58
N ASN A 399 0.19 -23.02 -47.48
CA ASN A 399 -1.19 -22.56 -47.50
C ASN A 399 -1.28 -21.23 -48.27
N THR A 400 -1.59 -21.29 -49.57
CA THR A 400 -1.71 -20.11 -50.46
C THR A 400 -3.00 -19.32 -50.27
N ASN A 401 -3.88 -19.75 -49.36
CA ASN A 401 -5.13 -19.05 -49.04
C ASN A 401 -5.04 -18.16 -47.80
N ILE A 402 -3.89 -18.13 -47.10
CA ILE A 402 -3.63 -17.16 -46.04
C ILE A 402 -3.45 -15.79 -46.68
N THR A 403 -4.24 -14.83 -46.23
CA THR A 403 -4.11 -13.43 -46.61
C THR A 403 -2.86 -12.81 -45.96
N ASP A 404 -2.31 -11.75 -46.58
CA ASP A 404 -1.16 -11.03 -46.02
C ASP A 404 -1.48 -10.37 -44.65
N ASP A 405 -2.76 -10.17 -44.34
CA ASP A 405 -3.22 -9.65 -43.05
C ASP A 405 -3.19 -10.74 -41.97
N GLU A 406 -3.74 -11.92 -42.26
CA GLU A 406 -3.69 -13.06 -41.34
C GLU A 406 -2.25 -13.48 -41.01
N ARG A 407 -1.33 -13.42 -41.99
CA ARG A 407 0.08 -13.73 -41.75
C ARG A 407 0.74 -12.73 -40.81
N ARG A 408 0.45 -11.42 -40.96
CA ARG A 408 0.98 -10.37 -40.08
C ARG A 408 0.45 -10.52 -38.65
N GLN A 409 -0.84 -10.81 -38.50
CA GLN A 409 -1.45 -11.03 -37.20
C GLN A 409 -0.79 -12.20 -36.45
N MET A 410 -0.56 -13.33 -37.14
CA MET A 410 0.13 -14.49 -36.55
C MET A 410 1.58 -14.17 -36.14
N GLU A 411 2.32 -13.41 -36.96
CA GLU A 411 3.69 -13.00 -36.65
C GLU A 411 3.74 -12.02 -35.45
N GLU A 412 2.75 -11.14 -35.31
CA GLU A 412 2.60 -10.25 -34.15
C GLU A 412 2.24 -11.02 -32.87
N GLU A 413 1.33 -11.98 -32.95
CA GLU A 413 0.99 -12.88 -31.83
C GLU A 413 2.19 -13.72 -31.37
N GLU A 414 2.97 -14.27 -32.32
CA GLU A 414 4.18 -15.05 -32.03
C GLU A 414 5.26 -14.18 -31.38
N ARG A 415 5.51 -12.98 -31.92
CA ARG A 415 6.47 -12.04 -31.32
C ARG A 415 6.07 -11.62 -29.91
N ALA A 416 4.79 -11.32 -29.69
CA ALA A 416 4.27 -10.97 -28.38
C ALA A 416 4.46 -12.14 -27.39
N ALA A 417 4.26 -13.39 -27.83
CA ALA A 417 4.50 -14.60 -27.03
C ALA A 417 5.98 -14.79 -26.69
N GLU A 418 6.89 -14.52 -27.63
CA GLU A 418 8.33 -14.56 -27.40
C GLU A 418 8.82 -13.48 -26.42
N GLU A 419 8.28 -12.26 -26.48
CA GLU A 419 8.60 -11.17 -25.54
C GLU A 419 8.19 -11.54 -24.11
N VAL A 420 7.01 -12.12 -23.93
CA VAL A 420 6.57 -12.64 -22.61
C VAL A 420 7.45 -13.79 -22.15
N ALA A 421 7.92 -14.65 -23.06
CA ALA A 421 8.86 -15.71 -22.72
C ALA A 421 10.20 -15.15 -22.20
N GLN A 422 10.68 -14.02 -22.74
CA GLN A 422 11.88 -13.32 -22.23
C GLN A 422 11.63 -12.69 -20.85
N LEU A 423 10.45 -12.11 -20.63
CA LEU A 423 10.05 -11.59 -19.31
C LEU A 423 10.06 -12.66 -18.20
N ARG A 424 9.98 -13.95 -18.53
CA ARG A 424 10.02 -15.03 -17.52
C ARG A 424 11.33 -15.08 -16.73
N ASP A 425 12.43 -14.63 -17.34
CA ASP A 425 13.74 -14.59 -16.69
C ASP A 425 13.88 -13.37 -15.76
N GLU A 426 13.11 -12.31 -15.99
CA GLU A 426 13.13 -11.08 -15.20
C GLU A 426 12.03 -11.04 -14.13
N ASP A 427 10.79 -11.34 -14.52
CA ASP A 427 9.56 -11.27 -13.74
C ASP A 427 8.60 -12.41 -14.15
N TYR A 428 8.90 -13.62 -13.69
CA TYR A 428 8.10 -14.81 -13.94
C TYR A 428 6.61 -14.67 -13.57
N GLN A 429 6.31 -14.03 -12.43
CA GLN A 429 4.92 -13.82 -12.01
C GLN A 429 4.15 -12.94 -12.99
N LEU A 430 4.76 -11.85 -13.44
CA LEU A 430 4.13 -10.97 -14.43
C LEU A 430 3.97 -11.67 -15.78
N ALA A 431 5.01 -12.34 -16.27
CA ALA A 431 4.93 -13.08 -17.53
C ALA A 431 3.77 -14.08 -17.51
N TYR A 432 3.60 -14.79 -16.38
CA TYR A 432 2.47 -15.71 -16.20
C TYR A 432 1.11 -15.01 -16.19
N ALA A 433 0.99 -13.82 -15.60
CA ALA A 433 -0.24 -13.02 -15.64
C ALA A 433 -0.59 -12.57 -17.07
N LEU A 434 0.40 -12.16 -17.86
CA LEU A 434 0.22 -11.81 -19.26
C LEU A 434 -0.26 -13.01 -20.08
N ASP A 435 0.31 -14.20 -19.85
CA ASP A 435 -0.12 -15.44 -20.51
C ASP A 435 -1.59 -15.80 -20.18
N ILE A 436 -2.02 -15.62 -18.93
CA ILE A 436 -3.42 -15.83 -18.52
C ILE A 436 -4.34 -14.89 -19.30
N LEU A 437 -4.01 -13.60 -19.37
CA LEU A 437 -4.86 -12.61 -20.03
C LEU A 437 -4.97 -12.88 -21.53
N ARG A 438 -3.87 -13.25 -22.20
CA ARG A 438 -3.91 -13.66 -23.61
C ARG A 438 -4.80 -14.88 -23.82
N GLY A 439 -4.70 -15.88 -22.94
CA GLY A 439 -5.56 -17.05 -22.97
C GLY A 439 -7.05 -16.72 -22.75
N LEU A 440 -7.37 -15.80 -21.83
CA LEU A 440 -8.73 -15.35 -21.57
C LEU A 440 -9.31 -14.52 -22.73
N SER A 441 -8.51 -13.61 -23.30
CA SER A 441 -8.92 -12.80 -24.46
C SER A 441 -9.22 -13.68 -25.67
N ALA A 442 -8.33 -14.64 -25.98
CA ALA A 442 -8.52 -15.56 -27.11
C ALA A 442 -9.79 -16.43 -27.00
N MET A 443 -10.32 -16.65 -25.79
CA MET A 443 -11.57 -17.38 -25.60
C MET A 443 -12.83 -16.49 -25.64
N ASN A 444 -12.68 -15.18 -25.36
CA ASN A 444 -13.78 -14.22 -25.32
C ASN A 444 -14.06 -13.54 -26.67
N ASP A 445 -13.15 -13.61 -27.65
CA ASP A 445 -13.33 -13.06 -29.01
C ASP A 445 -14.28 -13.89 -29.91
N ASN A 446 -15.29 -14.57 -29.33
CA ASN A 446 -16.31 -15.35 -30.05
C ASN A 446 -17.73 -14.79 -29.94
#